data_AF-A0A2P8IC43-F1
#
_entry.id   AF-A0A2P8IC43-F1
#
_cell.length_a   1.000
_cell.length_b   1.000
_cell.length_c   1.000
_cell.angle_alpha   90.00
_cell.angle_beta   90.00
_cell.angle_gamma   90.00
#
_symmetry.space_group_name_H-M   'P 1'
#
loop_
_entity.id
_entity.type
_entity.pdbx_description
1 polymer ?
#
loop_
_entity_poly.entity_id
_entity_poly.type
_entity_poly.pdbx_seq_one_letter_code
_entity_poly.pdbx_strand_id
1 'polypeptide(L)'
;MRVIRVVAAHLRTCAADAPVPWNGRTFDFTGAAFDGGDLKEVHIGPGTELIFHDATFSGGRIDFRGAKFSGGHTHFAGAEVSGGEITFSDARIAGGSLDFMTAEIRDGHVDFTDVRMSGGDIDFRYVTLAVGVVDFGSTAFSGGKVDFEDAKLSGGVVVLSAGTAGWIRLPATEPL
;
A
#
# COMPACT_ATOMS: atom_id res chain seq x y z
N MET A 1 16.64 -6.54 5.79
CA MET A 1 17.29 -5.60 4.83
C MET A 1 17.72 -4.25 5.47
N ARG A 2 18.95 -3.73 5.22
CA ARG A 2 19.49 -2.50 5.89
C ARG A 2 19.13 -1.16 5.22
N VAL A 3 18.96 -1.11 3.90
CA VAL A 3 18.76 0.14 3.14
C VAL A 3 17.38 0.77 3.40
N ILE A 4 16.32 -0.03 3.35
CA ILE A 4 14.94 0.45 3.59
C ILE A 4 14.77 1.09 4.97
N ARG A 5 15.48 0.58 5.99
CA ARG A 5 15.48 1.15 7.34
C ARG A 5 16.07 2.56 7.39
N VAL A 6 17.12 2.81 6.59
CA VAL A 6 17.74 4.15 6.50
C VAL A 6 16.81 5.12 5.80
N VAL A 7 16.17 4.69 4.71
CA VAL A 7 15.15 5.49 4.02
C VAL A 7 14.02 5.84 4.98
N ALA A 8 13.46 4.84 5.68
CA ALA A 8 12.40 5.04 6.66
C ALA A 8 12.78 6.03 7.78
N ALA A 9 14.01 5.94 8.31
CA ALA A 9 14.48 6.87 9.33
C ALA A 9 14.45 8.34 8.86
N HIS A 10 14.82 8.61 7.61
CA HIS A 10 14.79 9.97 7.07
C HIS A 10 13.39 10.43 6.65
N LEU A 11 12.49 9.51 6.29
CA LEU A 11 11.09 9.85 5.98
C LEU A 11 10.22 10.05 7.21
N ARG A 12 10.66 9.62 8.41
CA ARG A 12 10.00 9.93 9.68
C ARG A 12 10.25 11.36 10.15
N THR A 13 11.41 11.92 9.79
CA THR A 13 11.77 13.27 10.21
C THR A 13 11.07 14.30 9.34
N CYS A 14 10.48 15.31 9.98
CA CYS A 14 9.98 16.49 9.28
C CYS A 14 11.13 17.13 8.49
N ALA A 15 10.86 17.55 7.25
CA ALA A 15 11.86 18.16 6.39
C ALA A 15 12.52 19.41 7.02
N ALA A 16 11.79 20.12 7.89
CA ALA A 16 12.29 21.29 8.61
C ALA A 16 13.35 20.95 9.69
N ASP A 17 13.34 19.72 10.19
CA ASP A 17 14.17 19.27 11.31
C ASP A 17 15.34 18.37 10.87
N ALA A 18 15.41 18.02 9.58
CA ALA A 18 16.39 17.09 9.04
C ALA A 18 17.64 17.83 8.47
N PRO A 19 18.87 17.44 8.85
CA PRO A 19 20.10 18.01 8.27
C PRO A 19 20.21 17.80 6.76
N VAL A 20 19.67 16.68 6.26
CA VAL A 20 19.50 16.38 4.84
C VAL A 20 18.06 15.89 4.65
N PRO A 21 17.14 16.70 4.11
CA PRO A 21 15.75 16.28 3.92
C PRO A 21 15.67 15.26 2.77
N TRP A 22 15.08 14.10 3.09
CA TRP A 22 14.82 13.03 2.12
C TRP A 22 13.36 13.05 1.62
N ASN A 23 12.49 13.81 2.29
CA ASN A 23 11.18 14.17 1.77
C ASN A 23 11.32 14.87 0.41
N GLY A 24 10.41 14.58 -0.53
CA GLY A 24 10.45 15.15 -1.88
C GLY A 24 11.45 14.46 -2.81
N ARG A 25 11.82 13.20 -2.53
CA ARG A 25 12.75 12.42 -3.35
C ARG A 25 12.17 11.06 -3.74
N THR A 26 12.75 10.48 -4.78
CA THR A 26 12.45 9.12 -5.25
C THR A 26 13.39 8.10 -4.64
N PHE A 27 12.82 7.01 -4.16
CA PHE A 27 13.52 5.81 -3.68
C PHE A 27 13.04 4.62 -4.49
N ASP A 28 13.92 4.11 -5.34
CA ASP A 28 13.61 3.05 -6.29
C ASP A 28 14.16 1.71 -5.82
N PHE A 29 13.24 0.76 -5.65
CA PHE A 29 13.48 -0.63 -5.28
C PHE A 29 12.89 -1.59 -6.33
N THR A 30 12.81 -1.15 -7.58
CA THR A 30 12.28 -1.97 -8.68
C THR A 30 13.01 -3.32 -8.74
N GLY A 31 12.23 -4.41 -8.79
CA GLY A 31 12.75 -5.78 -8.84
C GLY A 31 13.43 -6.26 -7.56
N ALA A 32 13.40 -5.49 -6.46
CA ALA A 32 14.04 -5.89 -5.23
C ALA A 32 13.26 -6.99 -4.50
N ALA A 33 14.00 -7.90 -3.86
CA ALA A 33 13.42 -8.92 -2.99
C ALA A 33 13.45 -8.44 -1.53
N PHE A 34 12.33 -8.57 -0.85
CA PHE A 34 12.15 -8.20 0.55
C PHE A 34 11.70 -9.41 1.37
N ASP A 35 12.41 -9.62 2.48
CA ASP A 35 12.09 -10.56 3.57
C ASP A 35 11.56 -9.83 4.82
N GLY A 36 11.30 -8.52 4.68
CA GLY A 36 10.81 -7.64 5.73
C GLY A 36 11.33 -6.20 5.60
N GLY A 37 10.59 -5.27 6.18
CA GLY A 37 10.91 -3.85 6.13
C GLY A 37 10.11 -3.04 7.14
N ASP A 38 10.79 -2.15 7.87
CA ASP A 38 10.15 -1.24 8.82
C ASP A 38 10.04 0.15 8.20
N LEU A 39 8.82 0.53 7.85
CA LEU A 39 8.41 1.82 7.29
C LEU A 39 7.33 2.47 8.17
N LYS A 40 7.27 2.11 9.46
CA LYS A 40 6.28 2.68 10.38
C LYS A 40 6.43 4.19 10.45
N GLU A 41 5.31 4.89 10.54
CA GLU A 41 5.24 6.33 10.80
C GLU A 41 6.00 7.20 9.79
N VAL A 42 6.38 6.66 8.63
CA VAL A 42 7.00 7.46 7.56
C VAL A 42 6.01 8.48 7.02
N HIS A 43 6.53 9.61 6.58
CA HIS A 43 5.75 10.64 5.89
C HIS A 43 6.05 10.58 4.38
N ILE A 44 5.04 10.20 3.61
CA ILE A 44 5.04 10.21 2.14
C ILE A 44 4.34 11.49 1.67
N GLY A 45 5.08 12.59 1.76
CA GLY A 45 4.63 13.94 1.38
C GLY A 45 4.89 14.27 -0.10
N PRO A 46 4.44 15.44 -0.57
CA PRO A 46 4.59 15.86 -1.98
C PRO A 46 6.00 15.67 -2.54
N GLY A 47 6.08 15.10 -3.74
CA GLY A 47 7.33 14.78 -4.44
C GLY A 47 8.12 13.59 -3.87
N THR A 48 7.62 12.92 -2.83
CA THR A 48 8.21 11.69 -2.31
C THR A 48 7.64 10.50 -3.07
N GLU A 49 8.51 9.71 -3.66
CA GLU A 49 8.15 8.51 -4.43
C GLU A 49 8.83 7.29 -3.80
N LEU A 50 8.04 6.26 -3.45
CA LEU A 50 8.55 4.95 -3.07
C LEU A 50 8.17 3.94 -4.14
N ILE A 51 9.15 3.43 -4.89
CA ILE A 51 8.91 2.54 -6.02
C ILE A 51 9.32 1.12 -5.64
N PHE A 52 8.37 0.20 -5.69
CA PHE A 52 8.52 -1.24 -5.49
C PHE A 52 7.99 -2.01 -6.70
N HIS A 53 8.08 -1.45 -7.90
CA HIS A 53 7.65 -2.13 -9.11
C HIS A 53 8.35 -3.48 -9.25
N ASP A 54 7.62 -4.52 -9.63
CA ASP A 54 8.15 -5.87 -9.82
C ASP A 54 8.91 -6.45 -8.60
N ALA A 55 8.74 -5.86 -7.41
CA ALA A 55 9.39 -6.32 -6.20
C ALA A 55 8.74 -7.61 -5.68
N THR A 56 9.51 -8.44 -5.00
CA THR A 56 9.01 -9.67 -4.36
C THR A 56 9.02 -9.51 -2.85
N PHE A 57 7.87 -9.70 -2.21
CA PHE A 57 7.69 -9.71 -0.76
C PHE A 57 7.41 -11.14 -0.30
N SER A 58 8.43 -11.82 0.22
CA SER A 58 8.36 -13.26 0.53
C SER A 58 8.48 -13.52 2.02
N GLY A 59 7.46 -14.13 2.64
CA GLY A 59 7.47 -14.60 4.04
C GLY A 59 7.63 -13.54 5.14
N GLY A 60 7.91 -12.29 4.77
CA GLY A 60 8.21 -11.19 5.67
C GLY A 60 7.11 -10.12 5.72
N ARG A 61 7.20 -9.24 6.71
CA ARG A 61 6.29 -8.10 6.88
C ARG A 61 6.93 -6.80 6.41
N ILE A 62 6.28 -6.11 5.49
CA ILE A 62 6.53 -4.70 5.18
C ILE A 62 5.53 -3.86 5.98
N ASP A 63 6.06 -3.04 6.88
CA ASP A 63 5.28 -2.43 7.93
C ASP A 63 5.18 -0.91 7.74
N PHE A 64 4.09 -0.42 7.14
CA PHE A 64 3.75 1.01 7.02
C PHE A 64 2.82 1.49 8.14
N ARG A 65 2.77 0.81 9.29
CA ARG A 65 1.80 1.18 10.33
C ARG A 65 1.98 2.62 10.79
N GLY A 66 0.85 3.33 10.90
CA GLY A 66 0.83 4.75 11.26
C GLY A 66 1.49 5.69 10.25
N ALA A 67 1.85 5.22 9.06
CA ALA A 67 2.40 6.07 8.00
C ALA A 67 1.40 7.16 7.57
N LYS A 68 1.93 8.27 7.05
CA LYS A 68 1.15 9.42 6.59
C LYS A 68 1.39 9.64 5.10
N PHE A 69 0.35 9.45 4.29
CA PHE A 69 0.35 9.73 2.87
C PHE A 69 -0.39 11.05 2.64
N SER A 70 0.33 12.09 2.23
CA SER A 70 -0.20 13.45 2.11
C SER A 70 0.17 14.13 0.80
N GLY A 71 0.32 13.36 -0.27
CA GLY A 71 0.62 13.88 -1.61
C GLY A 71 1.83 13.24 -2.31
N GLY A 72 2.57 12.36 -1.65
CA GLY A 72 3.55 11.50 -2.33
C GLY A 72 2.93 10.18 -2.75
N HIS A 73 3.63 9.42 -3.57
CA HIS A 73 3.11 8.18 -4.17
C HIS A 73 3.95 6.97 -3.75
N THR A 74 3.31 5.83 -3.63
CA THR A 74 3.96 4.54 -3.38
C THR A 74 3.45 3.53 -4.38
N HIS A 75 4.36 2.87 -5.08
CA HIS A 75 4.04 2.06 -6.24
C HIS A 75 4.49 0.63 -6.03
N PHE A 76 3.55 -0.31 -6.16
CA PHE A 76 3.72 -1.76 -6.08
C PHE A 76 3.27 -2.42 -7.40
N ALA A 77 3.23 -1.66 -8.50
CA ALA A 77 2.77 -2.20 -9.76
C ALA A 77 3.62 -3.42 -10.18
N GLY A 78 2.96 -4.53 -10.51
CA GLY A 78 3.62 -5.79 -10.86
C GLY A 78 4.32 -6.51 -9.70
N ALA A 79 4.25 -6.00 -8.47
CA ALA A 79 4.88 -6.66 -7.32
C ALA A 79 4.19 -8.00 -6.97
N GLU A 80 4.98 -8.92 -6.41
CA GLU A 80 4.49 -10.20 -5.89
C GLU A 80 4.51 -10.19 -4.36
N VAL A 81 3.38 -10.52 -3.72
CA VAL A 81 3.29 -10.76 -2.27
C VAL A 81 3.02 -12.25 -2.06
N SER A 82 3.99 -12.98 -1.54
CA SER A 82 3.89 -14.42 -1.32
C SER A 82 4.22 -14.87 0.11
N GLY A 83 3.24 -15.44 0.80
CA GLY A 83 3.39 -15.92 2.19
C GLY A 83 3.74 -14.85 3.23
N GLY A 84 3.63 -13.56 2.86
CA GLY A 84 4.02 -12.40 3.67
C GLY A 84 2.91 -11.36 3.78
N GLU A 85 3.22 -10.23 4.42
CA GLU A 85 2.25 -9.17 4.71
C GLU A 85 2.80 -7.79 4.33
N ILE A 86 1.99 -6.98 3.64
CA ILE A 86 2.19 -5.53 3.57
C ILE A 86 1.06 -4.89 4.38
N THR A 87 1.40 -4.18 5.45
CA THR A 87 0.40 -3.54 6.32
C THR A 87 0.51 -2.03 6.28
N PHE A 88 -0.65 -1.40 6.23
CA PHE A 88 -0.88 0.02 6.37
C PHE A 88 -1.74 0.29 7.61
N SER A 89 -1.83 -0.64 8.57
CA SER A 89 -2.75 -0.47 9.69
C SER A 89 -2.51 0.86 10.43
N ASP A 90 -3.58 1.52 10.87
CA ASP A 90 -3.54 2.86 11.48
C ASP A 90 -2.98 4.01 10.59
N ALA A 91 -2.67 3.75 9.32
CA ALA A 91 -2.17 4.80 8.43
C ALA A 91 -3.22 5.88 8.14
N ARG A 92 -2.72 7.04 7.72
CA ARG A 92 -3.55 8.18 7.29
C ARG A 92 -3.27 8.48 5.83
N ILE A 93 -4.29 8.41 5.00
CA ILE A 93 -4.22 8.75 3.57
C ILE A 93 -5.07 9.99 3.36
N ALA A 94 -4.39 11.12 3.18
CA ALA A 94 -5.01 12.42 2.93
C ALA A 94 -4.78 12.92 1.50
N GLY A 95 -3.87 12.30 0.76
CA GLY A 95 -3.54 12.61 -0.63
C GLY A 95 -2.42 11.71 -1.16
N GLY A 96 -2.10 11.82 -2.45
CA GLY A 96 -1.18 10.92 -3.12
C GLY A 96 -1.89 9.63 -3.59
N SER A 97 -1.12 8.60 -3.92
CA SER A 97 -1.69 7.29 -4.30
C SER A 97 -0.87 6.11 -3.79
N LEU A 98 -1.57 5.00 -3.58
CA LEU A 98 -1.00 3.68 -3.41
C LEU A 98 -1.38 2.85 -4.64
N ASP A 99 -0.40 2.53 -5.47
CA ASP A 99 -0.62 1.80 -6.72
C ASP A 99 -0.25 0.32 -6.55
N PHE A 100 -1.21 -0.57 -6.72
CA PHE A 100 -1.05 -2.04 -6.74
C PHE A 100 -1.49 -2.64 -8.07
N MET A 101 -1.55 -1.83 -9.14
CA MET A 101 -2.00 -2.31 -10.44
C MET A 101 -1.15 -3.51 -10.87
N THR A 102 -1.82 -4.52 -11.43
CA THR A 102 -1.19 -5.76 -11.91
C THR A 102 -0.36 -6.53 -10.87
N ALA A 103 -0.42 -6.19 -9.58
CA ALA A 103 0.27 -6.95 -8.54
C ALA A 103 -0.35 -8.35 -8.38
N GLU A 104 0.43 -9.30 -7.88
CA GLU A 104 -0.02 -10.66 -7.58
C GLU A 104 0.10 -10.95 -6.08
N ILE A 105 -1.02 -11.29 -5.45
CA ILE A 105 -1.06 -11.63 -4.01
C ILE A 105 -1.37 -13.13 -3.89
N ARG A 106 -0.34 -13.91 -3.57
CA ARG A 106 -0.34 -15.38 -3.51
C ARG A 106 -0.14 -15.83 -2.07
N ASP A 107 -1.20 -16.18 -1.36
CA ASP A 107 -1.10 -16.58 0.05
C ASP A 107 -0.48 -15.47 0.93
N GLY A 108 -0.66 -14.21 0.51
CA GLY A 108 -0.18 -13.01 1.18
C GLY A 108 -1.32 -12.15 1.70
N HIS A 109 -0.99 -11.18 2.54
CA HIS A 109 -1.97 -10.27 3.13
C HIS A 109 -1.59 -8.81 2.84
N VAL A 110 -2.54 -8.01 2.34
CA VAL A 110 -2.42 -6.56 2.27
C VAL A 110 -3.46 -5.93 3.18
N ASP A 111 -2.98 -5.33 4.27
CA ASP A 111 -3.79 -4.91 5.41
C ASP A 111 -3.98 -3.39 5.44
N PHE A 112 -5.22 -2.93 5.29
CA PHE A 112 -5.65 -1.53 5.45
C PHE A 112 -6.58 -1.35 6.66
N THR A 113 -6.52 -2.24 7.63
CA THR A 113 -7.36 -2.14 8.82
C THR A 113 -7.10 -0.84 9.59
N ASP A 114 -8.16 -0.24 10.11
CA ASP A 114 -8.10 1.02 10.88
C ASP A 114 -7.47 2.23 10.14
N VAL A 115 -7.30 2.13 8.82
CA VAL A 115 -6.84 3.24 7.98
C VAL A 115 -7.88 4.37 7.98
N ARG A 116 -7.40 5.61 8.02
CA ARG A 116 -8.24 6.80 7.82
C ARG A 116 -7.93 7.42 6.46
N MET A 117 -8.91 7.38 5.57
CA MET A 117 -8.83 7.99 4.24
C MET A 117 -9.67 9.26 4.19
N SER A 118 -9.02 10.43 4.05
CA SER A 118 -9.69 11.71 3.81
C SER A 118 -9.47 12.24 2.38
N GLY A 119 -8.71 11.50 1.58
CA GLY A 119 -8.30 11.81 0.21
C GLY A 119 -7.33 10.73 -0.26
N GLY A 120 -6.73 10.92 -1.44
CA GLY A 120 -5.81 9.95 -2.04
C GLY A 120 -6.50 8.68 -2.52
N ASP A 121 -5.88 8.02 -3.49
CA ASP A 121 -6.49 6.87 -4.17
C ASP A 121 -5.64 5.61 -3.95
N ILE A 122 -6.32 4.47 -3.82
CA ILE A 122 -5.68 3.15 -3.80
C ILE A 122 -6.13 2.39 -5.05
N ASP A 123 -5.19 2.06 -5.93
CA ASP A 123 -5.47 1.43 -7.21
C ASP A 123 -5.10 -0.06 -7.15
N PHE A 124 -6.12 -0.92 -7.20
CA PHE A 124 -5.99 -2.37 -7.29
C PHE A 124 -6.44 -2.89 -8.65
N ARG A 125 -6.53 -2.05 -9.68
CA ARG A 125 -6.99 -2.50 -10.99
C ARG A 125 -6.07 -3.55 -11.57
N TYR A 126 -6.67 -4.56 -12.18
CA TYR A 126 -5.93 -5.71 -12.75
C TYR A 126 -5.10 -6.53 -11.74
N VAL A 127 -5.27 -6.32 -10.41
CA VAL A 127 -4.61 -7.16 -9.41
C VAL A 127 -5.10 -8.60 -9.51
N THR A 128 -4.22 -9.56 -9.26
CA THR A 128 -4.62 -10.98 -9.09
C THR A 128 -4.55 -11.35 -7.61
N LEU A 129 -5.71 -11.66 -7.02
CA LEU A 129 -5.84 -12.20 -5.67
C LEU A 129 -6.05 -13.72 -5.76
N ALA A 130 -4.96 -14.48 -5.63
CA ALA A 130 -4.98 -15.93 -5.79
C ALA A 130 -5.58 -16.65 -4.57
N VAL A 131 -4.86 -16.71 -3.45
CA VAL A 131 -5.37 -17.17 -2.14
C VAL A 131 -5.05 -16.17 -1.03
N GLY A 132 -4.69 -14.94 -1.42
CA GLY A 132 -4.38 -13.85 -0.52
C GLY A 132 -5.59 -13.03 -0.08
N VAL A 133 -5.36 -12.13 0.86
CA VAL A 133 -6.41 -11.28 1.45
C VAL A 133 -6.03 -9.81 1.34
N VAL A 134 -6.96 -8.97 0.89
CA VAL A 134 -6.87 -7.51 1.04
C VAL A 134 -7.95 -7.07 2.02
N ASP A 135 -7.57 -6.41 3.12
CA ASP A 135 -8.49 -6.15 4.23
C ASP A 135 -8.68 -4.65 4.49
N PHE A 136 -9.93 -4.18 4.38
CA PHE A 136 -10.39 -2.82 4.71
C PHE A 136 -11.31 -2.79 5.95
N GLY A 137 -11.11 -3.73 6.86
CA GLY A 137 -11.81 -3.81 8.13
C GLY A 137 -11.63 -2.53 8.93
N SER A 138 -12.74 -1.92 9.38
CA SER A 138 -12.72 -0.67 10.14
C SER A 138 -12.05 0.53 9.45
N THR A 139 -11.77 0.47 8.14
CA THR A 139 -11.28 1.61 7.37
C THR A 139 -12.34 2.72 7.36
N ALA A 140 -11.95 3.92 7.76
CA ALA A 140 -12.82 5.09 7.80
C ALA A 140 -12.55 5.98 6.58
N PHE A 141 -13.57 6.17 5.74
CA PHE A 141 -13.51 7.02 4.57
C PHE A 141 -14.27 8.34 4.78
N SER A 142 -13.64 9.45 4.41
CA SER A 142 -14.26 10.77 4.24
C SER A 142 -13.81 11.45 2.94
N GLY A 143 -13.03 10.75 2.11
CA GLY A 143 -12.49 11.19 0.82
C GLY A 143 -11.58 10.10 0.21
N GLY A 144 -11.24 10.25 -1.07
CA GLY A 144 -10.45 9.25 -1.82
C GLY A 144 -11.30 8.16 -2.44
N LYS A 145 -10.67 7.15 -3.04
CA LYS A 145 -11.34 5.94 -3.56
C LYS A 145 -10.40 4.73 -3.57
N VAL A 146 -10.99 3.55 -3.61
CA VAL A 146 -10.29 2.29 -3.87
C VAL A 146 -10.89 1.64 -5.11
N ASP A 147 -10.07 1.23 -6.07
CA ASP A 147 -10.55 0.67 -7.34
C ASP A 147 -10.01 -0.74 -7.60
N PHE A 148 -10.91 -1.73 -7.68
CA PHE A 148 -10.63 -3.11 -8.07
C PHE A 148 -11.21 -3.46 -9.45
N GLU A 149 -11.47 -2.49 -10.32
CA GLU A 149 -11.85 -2.77 -11.71
C GLU A 149 -10.87 -3.76 -12.36
N ASP A 150 -11.42 -4.77 -13.03
CA ASP A 150 -10.68 -5.84 -13.69
C ASP A 150 -9.75 -6.66 -12.78
N ALA A 151 -9.91 -6.57 -11.44
CA ALA A 151 -9.23 -7.45 -10.50
C ALA A 151 -9.72 -8.89 -10.64
N LYS A 152 -8.78 -9.85 -10.60
CA LYS A 152 -9.07 -11.28 -10.67
C LYS A 152 -9.03 -11.91 -9.28
N LEU A 153 -10.19 -12.35 -8.79
CA LEU A 153 -10.32 -13.05 -7.50
C LEU A 153 -10.40 -14.56 -7.75
N SER A 154 -9.25 -15.25 -7.76
CA SER A 154 -9.16 -16.70 -8.03
C SER A 154 -8.97 -17.53 -6.76
N GLY A 155 -9.68 -17.15 -5.69
CA GLY A 155 -9.60 -17.74 -4.34
C GLY A 155 -9.23 -16.74 -3.24
N GLY A 156 -8.78 -15.53 -3.61
CA GLY A 156 -8.49 -14.46 -2.69
C GLY A 156 -9.74 -13.72 -2.24
N VAL A 157 -9.62 -13.00 -1.12
CA VAL A 157 -10.74 -12.32 -0.46
C VAL A 157 -10.44 -10.84 -0.29
N VAL A 158 -11.44 -10.00 -0.58
CA VAL A 158 -11.44 -8.60 -0.17
C VAL A 158 -12.38 -8.46 1.03
N VAL A 159 -11.84 -8.12 2.20
CA VAL A 159 -12.61 -7.97 3.44
C VAL A 159 -13.06 -6.51 3.58
N LEU A 160 -14.36 -6.32 3.81
CA LEU A 160 -15.02 -5.01 3.85
C LEU A 160 -15.82 -4.83 5.16
N SER A 161 -16.05 -3.59 5.58
CA SER A 161 -16.87 -3.23 6.75
C SER A 161 -18.04 -2.31 6.38
N ALA A 162 -19.01 -2.14 7.30
CA ALA A 162 -20.30 -1.47 7.03
C ALA A 162 -20.22 0.02 6.61
N GLY A 163 -19.03 0.62 6.51
CA GLY A 163 -18.80 1.99 6.05
C GLY A 163 -18.03 2.13 4.75
N THR A 164 -17.64 1.02 4.09
CA THR A 164 -16.79 1.07 2.88
C THR A 164 -17.60 1.16 1.58
N ALA A 165 -18.90 0.88 1.63
CA ALA A 165 -19.80 0.93 0.47
C ALA A 165 -19.82 2.34 -0.14
N GLY A 166 -19.58 2.44 -1.45
CA GLY A 166 -19.51 3.70 -2.20
C GLY A 166 -18.10 4.29 -2.35
N TRP A 167 -17.13 3.85 -1.55
CA TRP A 167 -15.72 4.26 -1.65
C TRP A 167 -14.86 3.25 -2.41
N ILE A 168 -15.31 1.99 -2.42
CA ILE A 168 -14.60 0.87 -3.04
C ILE A 168 -15.39 0.39 -4.25
N ARG A 169 -14.75 0.46 -5.43
CA ARG A 169 -15.24 -0.16 -6.65
C ARG A 169 -14.72 -1.60 -6.68
N LEU A 170 -15.64 -2.58 -6.72
CA LEU A 170 -15.32 -4.00 -6.82
C LEU A 170 -15.28 -4.44 -8.30
N PRO A 171 -14.57 -5.55 -8.64
CA PRO A 171 -14.59 -6.08 -9.99
C PRO A 171 -16.02 -6.47 -10.38
N ALA A 172 -16.33 -6.35 -11.67
CA ALA A 172 -17.59 -6.88 -12.17
C ALA A 172 -17.63 -8.39 -11.89
N THR A 173 -18.74 -8.89 -11.34
CA THR A 173 -18.96 -10.33 -11.29
C THR A 173 -19.17 -10.82 -12.71
N GLU A 174 -18.30 -11.70 -13.23
CA GLU A 174 -18.59 -12.37 -14.49
C GLU A 174 -19.90 -13.17 -14.34
N PRO A 175 -20.83 -13.11 -15.32
CA PRO A 175 -21.99 -13.97 -15.31
C PRO A 175 -21.54 -15.43 -15.38
N LEU A 176 -22.06 -16.25 -14.47
CA LEU A 176 -21.87 -17.71 -14.42
C LEU A 176 -22.34 -18.39 -15.72
#